data_AF-A0A9P6PJY9-F1
#
_entry.id   AF-A0A9P6PJY9-F1
#
_cell.length_a   1.000
_cell.length_b   1.000
_cell.length_c   1.000
_cell.angle_alpha   90.00
_cell.angle_beta   90.00
_cell.angle_gamma   90.00
#
_symmetry.space_group_name_H-M   'P 1'
#
loop_
_entity.id
_entity.type
_entity.pdbx_description
1 polymer ?
#
loop_
_entity_poly.entity_id
_entity_poly.type
_entity_poly.pdbx_seq_one_letter_code
_entity_poly.pdbx_strand_id
1 'polypeptide(L)'
;MSYITGDQVEAIKWTDDVNEWYCARVVDTLNKTTDGEPLVFVHYEGWPPDEADWISPTLVRPRTKHSPLRFGPRGQESDQSWKDYATFCSTQAGLRIRQHTGLVHDRRMVLHCCPCHSRETVHPERPDRIASILQTLHNQRLLRYLRRIHAREATLEELLLVHTPTHVRNYFPMDSEKHASLITNEPPRPSPQRMTSIAAILNHPSSPPPSPSRQTRPRHGSIVGPTRGVGGGVVVQADQDHIEQQHRRFSNAAASADASQSDPAPISPPDLVCKMTCGELGIAVDTTFHPLFSSLSARVAVGALLQLVDHIVQGHLRNGFALIRPPGHHAEDDNAMGFCFFNNVAVSVLSVLQKYPSTMKKVLIVDWDVHHGNGTQKIFYDNPNVLYISLHRWDRGQFYPFSGAPDECGEGAGLGRNVNIAFSGSQEKPKPMGDTEFIAAFYHILIPIARQFSPDMIFVSAGFDAAEGHPDNLGGYKVTPRGFALMTRMVKDLAEELCDGRLVLTLEGGYALEPLADAAAASVAQLLPAEVTPPLQFAQSLNAIKLNQGAVESLRQVAEIHSKYWELPSHLLSSSFRFHLPAEWRARDGLSTRPRRDKKARNVLVAEGY
;
A
#
# COMPACT_ATOMS: atom_id res chain seq x y z
N MET A 1 10.53 41.31 -10.32
CA MET A 1 9.56 41.32 -9.20
C MET A 1 10.37 41.29 -7.91
N SER A 2 10.07 42.15 -6.93
CA SER A 2 10.70 42.09 -5.61
C SER A 2 9.86 41.19 -4.72
N TYR A 3 10.43 40.06 -4.31
CA TYR A 3 9.84 39.17 -3.31
C TYR A 3 10.15 39.71 -1.90
N ILE A 4 9.23 39.52 -0.96
CA ILE A 4 9.39 39.93 0.44
C ILE A 4 9.37 38.67 1.32
N THR A 5 10.20 38.63 2.36
CA THR A 5 10.15 37.57 3.37
C THR A 5 8.72 37.41 3.92
N GLY A 6 8.22 36.18 3.89
CA GLY A 6 6.85 35.82 4.24
C GLY A 6 5.92 35.64 3.03
N ASP A 7 6.32 36.05 1.83
CA ASP A 7 5.53 35.85 0.62
C ASP A 7 5.30 34.36 0.35
N GLN A 8 4.06 33.99 0.04
CA GLN A 8 3.74 32.69 -0.54
C GLN A 8 3.88 32.74 -2.06
N VAL A 9 4.71 31.86 -2.58
CA VAL A 9 5.10 31.78 -3.98
C VAL A 9 4.98 30.34 -4.48
N GLU A 10 5.08 30.14 -5.78
CA GLU A 10 5.50 28.85 -6.33
C GLU A 10 6.98 28.93 -6.66
N ALA A 11 7.76 27.93 -6.28
CA ALA A 11 9.20 27.87 -6.55
C ALA A 11 9.55 26.53 -7.20
N ILE A 12 10.48 26.53 -8.16
CA ILE A 12 11.05 25.28 -8.65
C ILE A 12 11.94 24.68 -7.56
N LYS A 13 11.68 23.42 -7.20
CA LYS A 13 12.64 22.60 -6.46
C LYS A 13 13.34 21.66 -7.42
N TRP A 14 14.66 21.65 -7.34
CA TRP A 14 15.49 20.68 -8.03
C TRP A 14 15.49 19.39 -7.20
N THR A 15 14.96 18.32 -7.77
CA THR A 15 15.10 16.96 -7.23
C THR A 15 15.87 16.13 -8.24
N ASP A 16 16.49 15.03 -7.82
CA ASP A 16 17.46 14.26 -8.60
C ASP A 16 17.02 13.95 -10.05
N ASP A 17 15.71 13.87 -10.31
CA ASP A 17 15.16 13.44 -11.61
C ASP A 17 14.14 14.41 -12.26
N VAL A 18 13.76 15.54 -11.62
CA VAL A 18 12.75 16.47 -12.19
C VAL A 18 12.79 17.88 -11.60
N ASN A 19 12.44 18.87 -12.44
CA ASN A 19 12.22 20.27 -12.06
C ASN A 19 10.72 20.56 -11.96
N GLU A 20 10.22 20.80 -10.74
CA GLU A 20 8.79 21.01 -10.53
C GLU A 20 8.50 22.20 -9.63
N TRP A 21 7.35 22.83 -9.88
CA TRP A 21 6.85 23.93 -9.08
C TRP A 21 6.19 23.42 -7.80
N TYR A 22 6.64 23.95 -6.67
CA TYR A 22 6.11 23.69 -5.34
C TYR A 22 5.59 24.98 -4.73
N CYS A 23 4.53 24.90 -3.94
CA CYS A 23 4.24 25.96 -2.99
C CYS A 23 5.46 26.17 -2.10
N ALA A 24 5.88 27.42 -1.97
CA ALA A 24 7.02 27.79 -1.17
C ALA A 24 6.77 29.11 -0.47
N ARG A 25 7.53 29.35 0.59
CA ARG A 25 7.60 30.63 1.29
C ARG A 25 8.95 31.25 1.05
N VAL A 26 8.95 32.54 0.76
CA VAL A 26 10.17 33.34 0.74
C VAL A 26 10.63 33.51 2.18
N VAL A 27 11.76 32.92 2.52
CA VAL A 27 12.37 32.96 3.85
C VAL A 27 13.32 34.16 3.95
N ASP A 28 14.09 34.40 2.91
CA ASP A 28 15.04 35.51 2.84
C ASP A 28 15.24 35.97 1.39
N THR A 29 15.76 37.17 1.21
CA THR A 29 16.07 37.73 -0.11
C THR A 29 17.44 38.39 -0.08
N LEU A 30 18.28 38.01 -1.04
CA LEU A 30 19.62 38.56 -1.17
C LEU A 30 19.65 39.46 -2.39
N ASN A 31 19.69 40.78 -2.15
CA ASN A 31 19.59 41.79 -3.21
C ASN A 31 20.92 42.10 -3.91
N LYS A 32 22.08 41.66 -3.38
CA LYS A 32 23.40 41.80 -4.03
C LYS A 32 24.40 40.75 -3.55
N THR A 33 25.03 40.03 -4.47
CA THR A 33 26.41 39.55 -4.29
C THR A 33 27.33 40.36 -5.20
N THR A 34 28.63 40.38 -4.91
CA THR A 34 29.63 41.21 -5.59
C THR A 34 29.76 40.93 -7.10
N ASP A 35 29.23 39.81 -7.60
CA ASP A 35 29.23 39.42 -9.03
C ASP A 35 27.92 38.78 -9.55
N GLY A 36 26.84 38.67 -8.77
CA GLY A 36 25.75 37.71 -9.06
C GLY A 36 24.32 38.24 -8.91
N GLU A 37 23.46 37.77 -9.82
CA GLU A 37 22.00 37.96 -9.89
C GLU A 37 21.30 37.86 -8.51
N PRO A 38 20.19 38.60 -8.29
CA PRO A 38 19.41 38.49 -7.06
C PRO A 38 18.99 37.04 -6.79
N LEU A 39 18.96 36.64 -5.52
CA LEU A 39 18.53 35.30 -5.10
C LEU A 39 17.41 35.40 -4.06
N VAL A 40 16.51 34.42 -4.10
CA VAL A 40 15.41 34.25 -3.15
C VAL A 40 15.66 32.95 -2.41
N PHE A 41 15.75 33.01 -1.08
CA PHE A 41 15.80 31.82 -0.25
C PHE A 41 14.37 31.35 -0.05
N VAL A 42 14.03 30.20 -0.62
CA VAL A 42 12.69 29.64 -0.56
C VAL A 42 12.70 28.37 0.26
N HIS A 43 11.70 28.24 1.13
CA HIS A 43 11.38 26.98 1.76
C HIS A 43 10.13 26.39 1.14
N TYR A 44 10.24 25.18 0.64
CA TYR A 44 9.15 24.46 0.00
C TYR A 44 8.17 23.95 1.06
N GLU A 45 6.89 24.28 0.94
CA GLU A 45 5.89 23.89 1.94
C GLU A 45 5.84 22.37 2.09
N GLY A 46 5.94 21.89 3.34
CA GLY A 46 5.98 20.45 3.65
C GLY A 46 7.36 19.79 3.51
N TRP A 47 8.40 20.54 3.13
CA TRP A 47 9.77 20.05 3.15
C TRP A 47 10.48 20.37 4.47
N PRO A 48 11.62 19.73 4.75
CA PRO A 48 12.49 20.12 5.85
C PRO A 48 13.17 21.49 5.62
N PRO A 49 13.46 22.27 6.68
CA PRO A 49 14.18 23.54 6.55
C PRO A 49 15.59 23.37 5.97
N ASP A 50 16.20 22.20 6.19
CA ASP A 50 17.49 21.79 5.61
C ASP A 50 17.42 21.54 4.10
N GLU A 51 16.22 21.54 3.51
CA GLU A 51 15.96 21.45 2.07
C GLU A 51 15.40 22.76 1.49
N ALA A 52 15.52 23.87 2.21
CA ALA A 52 15.32 25.19 1.65
C ALA A 52 16.50 25.56 0.72
N ASP A 53 16.19 26.20 -0.40
CA ASP A 53 17.17 26.47 -1.45
C ASP A 53 17.24 27.96 -1.76
N TRP A 54 18.45 28.45 -2.06
CA TRP A 54 18.63 29.73 -2.72
C TRP A 54 18.40 29.54 -4.21
N ILE A 55 17.36 30.17 -4.76
CA ILE A 55 17.02 30.05 -6.17
C ILE A 55 16.91 31.41 -6.86
N SER A 56 17.07 31.40 -8.18
CA SER A 56 16.88 32.61 -8.99
C SER A 56 15.41 33.07 -8.91
N PRO A 57 15.13 34.39 -8.83
CA PRO A 57 13.80 34.98 -8.95
C PRO A 57 13.00 34.53 -10.18
N THR A 58 13.67 34.08 -11.24
CA THR A 58 13.05 33.54 -12.47
C THR A 58 12.43 32.15 -12.25
N LEU A 59 12.91 31.43 -11.24
CA LEU A 59 12.41 30.13 -10.79
C LEU A 59 11.36 30.27 -9.68
N VAL A 60 10.87 31.50 -9.45
CA VAL A 60 9.81 31.82 -8.49
C VAL A 60 8.65 32.47 -9.25
N ARG A 61 7.42 32.10 -8.92
CA ARG A 61 6.18 32.67 -9.47
C ARG A 61 5.32 33.21 -8.33
N PRO A 62 4.75 34.42 -8.47
CA PRO A 62 3.75 34.90 -7.54
C PRO A 62 2.50 34.03 -7.60
N ARG A 63 1.88 33.77 -6.45
CA ARG A 63 0.62 33.03 -6.39
C ARG A 63 -0.50 33.82 -7.07
N THR A 64 -1.09 33.27 -8.14
CA THR A 64 -2.25 33.88 -8.82
C THR A 64 -3.55 33.16 -8.41
N LYS A 65 -4.67 33.89 -8.32
CA LYS A 65 -6.00 33.30 -8.01
C LYS A 65 -6.47 32.28 -9.07
N HIS A 66 -5.85 32.25 -10.25
CA HIS A 66 -6.27 31.45 -11.40
C HIS A 66 -5.35 30.27 -11.72
N SER A 67 -4.18 30.16 -11.09
CA SER A 67 -3.40 28.91 -11.11
C SER A 67 -3.82 28.07 -9.90
N PRO A 68 -4.65 27.02 -10.07
CA PRO A 68 -4.87 26.08 -8.98
C PRO A 68 -3.50 25.53 -8.56
N LEU A 69 -3.29 25.40 -7.25
CA LEU A 69 -2.11 24.72 -6.72
C LEU A 69 -2.01 23.37 -7.41
N ARG A 70 -0.98 23.18 -8.24
CA ARG A 70 -0.82 21.92 -8.96
C ARG A 70 -0.42 20.83 -8.00
N PHE A 71 0.40 21.17 -6.99
CA PHE A 71 0.83 20.28 -5.91
C PHE A 71 1.20 21.09 -4.66
N GLY A 72 0.84 20.57 -3.49
CA GLY A 72 1.07 21.23 -2.20
C GLY A 72 -0.20 21.76 -1.54
N PRO A 73 -0.16 21.98 -0.22
CA PRO A 73 -1.31 22.25 0.62
C PRO A 73 -2.03 23.57 0.34
N ARG A 74 -3.36 23.53 0.48
CA ARG A 74 -4.21 24.73 0.49
C ARG A 74 -4.20 25.34 1.91
N GLY A 75 -3.20 26.13 2.26
CA GLY A 75 -3.19 26.84 3.54
C GLY A 75 -2.06 27.86 3.68
N GLN A 76 -2.26 28.90 4.50
CA GLN A 76 -1.18 29.77 4.98
C GLN A 76 -0.69 29.22 6.32
N GLU A 77 0.53 28.68 6.39
CA GLU A 77 1.20 28.59 7.68
C GLU A 77 1.54 30.01 8.17
N SER A 78 1.32 30.29 9.46
CA SER A 78 1.70 31.58 10.04
C SER A 78 3.22 31.68 10.21
N ASP A 79 3.78 32.89 10.20
CA ASP A 79 5.22 33.10 10.46
C ASP A 79 5.64 32.53 11.82
N GLN A 80 4.74 32.51 12.80
CA GLN A 80 4.98 31.87 14.09
C GLN A 80 5.14 30.35 13.93
N SER A 81 4.23 29.69 13.21
CA SER A 81 4.30 28.24 12.93
C SER A 81 5.61 27.87 12.25
N TRP A 82 6.12 28.74 11.38
CA TRP A 82 7.40 28.55 10.69
C TRP A 82 8.60 28.69 11.64
N LYS A 83 8.64 29.75 12.45
CA LYS A 83 9.67 29.94 13.47
C LYS A 83 9.70 28.77 14.47
N ASP A 84 8.53 28.29 14.87
CA ASP A 84 8.40 27.14 15.76
C ASP A 84 8.99 25.88 15.13
N TYR A 85 8.74 25.65 13.83
CA TYR A 85 9.28 24.50 13.11
C TYR A 85 10.80 24.59 12.87
N ALA A 86 11.32 25.75 12.48
CA ALA A 86 12.76 25.97 12.34
C ALA A 86 13.49 25.77 13.69
N THR A 87 12.88 26.27 14.77
CA THR A 87 13.37 26.03 16.13
C THR A 87 13.34 24.53 16.44
N PHE A 88 12.21 23.85 16.19
CA PHE A 88 12.08 22.41 16.40
C PHE A 88 13.18 21.63 15.69
N CYS A 89 13.40 21.88 14.39
CA CYS A 89 14.40 21.19 13.58
C CYS A 89 15.85 21.42 14.04
N SER A 90 16.16 22.55 14.65
CA SER A 90 17.50 22.83 15.18
C SER A 90 17.74 22.26 16.58
N THR A 91 16.69 21.83 17.29
CA THR A 91 16.84 21.19 18.61
C THR A 91 17.31 19.74 18.52
N GLN A 92 18.07 19.28 19.51
CA GLN A 92 18.43 17.85 19.65
C GLN A 92 17.20 16.94 19.74
N ALA A 93 16.14 17.40 20.40
CA ALA A 93 14.88 16.65 20.50
C ALA A 93 14.22 16.49 19.12
N GLY A 94 14.17 17.56 18.31
CA GLY A 94 13.62 17.50 16.96
C GLY A 94 14.44 16.63 16.01
N LEU A 95 15.78 16.68 16.10
CA LEU A 95 16.65 15.76 15.36
C LEU A 95 16.37 14.30 15.71
N ARG A 96 16.29 13.98 17.01
CA ARG A 96 15.97 12.62 17.48
C ARG A 96 14.60 12.14 17.00
N ILE A 97 13.58 13.00 17.06
CA ILE A 97 12.22 12.68 16.60
C ILE A 97 12.23 12.40 15.10
N ARG A 98 12.90 13.25 14.31
CA ARG A 98 12.99 13.06 12.85
C ARG A 98 13.75 11.79 12.48
N GLN A 99 14.72 11.34 13.28
CA GLN A 99 15.46 10.09 13.04
C GLN A 99 14.67 8.82 13.44
N HIS A 100 13.45 8.95 13.95
CA HIS A 100 12.67 7.80 14.41
C HIS A 100 11.90 7.12 13.27
N THR A 101 11.11 7.89 12.51
CA THR A 101 10.15 7.35 11.52
C THR A 101 10.44 7.90 10.14
N GLY A 102 10.67 7.01 9.17
CA GLY A 102 10.87 7.35 7.77
C GLY A 102 9.56 7.46 6.97
N LEU A 103 9.58 8.31 5.95
CA LEU A 103 8.57 8.37 4.89
C LEU A 103 9.28 8.29 3.54
N VAL A 104 8.96 7.29 2.73
CA VAL A 104 9.40 7.22 1.32
C VAL A 104 8.22 7.47 0.40
N HIS A 105 8.43 8.33 -0.60
CA HIS A 105 7.48 8.68 -1.64
C HIS A 105 8.26 9.24 -2.85
N ASP A 106 7.75 9.00 -4.05
CA ASP A 106 8.35 9.48 -5.30
C ASP A 106 7.26 9.88 -6.30
N ARG A 107 7.46 11.01 -6.98
CA ARG A 107 6.50 11.54 -7.94
C ARG A 107 6.46 10.73 -9.24
N ARG A 108 7.51 10.01 -9.61
CA ARG A 108 7.46 9.12 -10.79
C ARG A 108 6.34 8.10 -10.66
N MET A 109 5.97 7.71 -9.43
CA MET A 109 4.83 6.83 -9.20
C MET A 109 3.48 7.45 -9.59
N VAL A 110 3.32 8.78 -9.70
CA VAL A 110 2.07 9.39 -10.20
C VAL A 110 1.91 9.29 -11.71
N LEU A 111 2.99 8.97 -12.44
CA LEU A 111 2.97 8.88 -13.91
C LEU A 111 2.22 7.64 -14.41
N HIS A 112 2.14 6.58 -13.60
CA HIS A 112 1.26 5.46 -13.89
C HIS A 112 -0.22 5.90 -13.79
N CYS A 113 -0.89 6.10 -14.92
CA CYS A 113 -2.33 6.36 -14.92
C CYS A 113 -2.95 5.78 -16.19
N CYS A 114 -4.27 5.57 -16.17
CA CYS A 114 -4.97 5.15 -17.38
C CYS A 114 -4.96 6.29 -18.42
N PRO A 115 -4.54 6.03 -19.67
CA PRO A 115 -4.55 7.06 -20.73
C PRO A 115 -5.95 7.53 -21.17
N CYS A 116 -7.03 6.88 -20.71
CA CYS A 116 -8.39 7.12 -21.23
C CYS A 116 -8.89 8.55 -20.97
N HIS A 117 -8.37 9.23 -19.94
CA HIS A 117 -8.85 10.52 -19.43
C HIS A 117 -10.39 10.60 -19.29
N SER A 118 -11.05 9.45 -19.12
CA SER A 118 -12.51 9.35 -19.16
C SER A 118 -13.11 10.04 -17.93
N ARG A 119 -14.07 10.93 -18.18
CA ARG A 119 -14.89 11.51 -17.11
C ARG A 119 -15.97 10.54 -16.60
N GLU A 120 -16.25 9.50 -17.37
CA GLU A 120 -17.33 8.53 -17.11
C GLU A 120 -16.82 7.28 -16.41
N THR A 121 -15.59 6.85 -16.70
CA THR A 121 -14.96 5.69 -16.05
C THR A 121 -13.86 6.15 -15.10
N VAL A 122 -14.13 6.04 -13.80
CA VAL A 122 -13.14 6.34 -12.76
C VAL A 122 -12.38 5.07 -12.41
N HIS A 123 -11.10 5.03 -12.77
CA HIS A 123 -10.20 3.95 -12.33
C HIS A 123 -9.93 4.09 -10.82
N PRO A 124 -10.22 3.05 -10.00
CA PRO A 124 -10.03 3.13 -8.55
C PRO A 124 -8.56 3.35 -8.16
N GLU A 125 -7.64 2.62 -8.79
CA GLU A 125 -6.19 2.81 -8.64
C GLU A 125 -5.74 3.99 -9.52
N ARG A 126 -5.52 5.14 -8.88
CA ARG A 126 -5.23 6.42 -9.55
C ARG A 126 -4.23 7.27 -8.76
N PRO A 127 -3.49 8.19 -9.42
CA PRO A 127 -2.49 9.04 -8.78
C PRO A 127 -2.99 9.84 -7.56
N ASP A 128 -4.25 10.26 -7.56
CA ASP A 128 -4.85 11.04 -6.47
C ASP A 128 -4.77 10.35 -5.11
N ARG A 129 -4.63 9.01 -5.08
CA ARG A 129 -4.52 8.22 -3.84
C ARG A 129 -3.32 8.64 -2.99
N ILE A 130 -2.12 8.64 -3.58
CA ILE A 130 -0.90 9.02 -2.86
C ILE A 130 -0.85 10.53 -2.63
N ALA A 131 -1.44 11.32 -3.54
CA ALA A 131 -1.55 12.77 -3.38
C ALA A 131 -2.47 13.16 -2.21
N SER A 132 -3.61 12.49 -2.03
CA SER A 132 -4.55 12.78 -0.94
C SER A 132 -3.96 12.43 0.42
N ILE A 133 -3.24 11.31 0.54
CA ILE A 133 -2.53 10.94 1.78
C ILE A 133 -1.48 11.99 2.12
N LEU A 134 -0.61 12.34 1.16
CA LEU A 134 0.44 13.34 1.39
C LEU A 134 -0.15 14.70 1.81
N GLN A 135 -1.26 15.08 1.19
CA GLN A 135 -2.01 16.29 1.52
C GLN A 135 -2.57 16.25 2.96
N THR A 136 -3.14 15.13 3.39
CA THR A 136 -3.67 14.96 4.75
C THR A 136 -2.55 14.93 5.79
N LEU A 137 -1.43 14.25 5.52
CA LEU A 137 -0.24 14.28 6.39
C LEU A 137 0.29 15.70 6.58
N HIS A 138 0.29 16.51 5.52
CA HIS A 138 0.64 17.92 5.61
C HIS A 138 -0.37 18.69 6.47
N ASN A 139 -1.67 18.58 6.18
CA ASN A 139 -2.72 19.32 6.88
C ASN A 139 -2.74 19.03 8.38
N GLN A 140 -2.47 17.78 8.75
CA GLN A 140 -2.35 17.32 10.15
C GLN A 140 -0.97 17.61 10.75
N ARG A 141 -0.08 18.29 10.01
CA ARG A 141 1.26 18.69 10.45
C ARG A 141 2.13 17.50 10.89
N LEU A 142 1.99 16.36 10.22
CA LEU A 142 2.76 15.14 10.52
C LEU A 142 4.11 15.09 9.78
N LEU A 143 4.18 15.67 8.57
CA LEU A 143 5.39 15.62 7.74
C LEU A 143 6.65 16.16 8.43
N ARG A 144 6.50 17.15 9.31
CA ARG A 144 7.58 17.75 10.10
C ARG A 144 8.33 16.77 11.00
N TYR A 145 7.69 15.66 11.38
CA TYR A 145 8.24 14.65 12.28
C TYR A 145 8.88 13.48 11.53
N LEU A 146 8.70 13.38 10.21
CA LEU A 146 9.13 12.25 9.41
C LEU A 146 10.49 12.54 8.75
N ARG A 147 11.36 11.53 8.67
CA ARG A 147 12.54 11.58 7.81
C ARG A 147 12.14 11.20 6.40
N ARG A 148 12.34 12.12 5.44
CA ARG A 148 12.25 11.78 4.03
C ARG A 148 13.34 10.77 3.65
N ILE A 149 12.94 9.70 2.97
CA ILE A 149 13.82 8.73 2.32
C ILE A 149 13.67 8.87 0.82
N HIS A 150 14.80 8.88 0.11
CA HIS A 150 14.80 8.95 -1.36
C HIS A 150 14.48 7.56 -1.92
N ALA A 151 13.59 7.54 -2.91
CA ALA A 151 13.30 6.33 -3.66
C ALA A 151 14.32 6.14 -4.79
N ARG A 152 14.38 4.90 -5.29
CA ARG A 152 15.09 4.53 -6.50
C ARG A 152 14.28 3.50 -7.27
N GLU A 153 14.71 3.16 -8.46
CA GLU A 153 14.20 1.98 -9.16
C GLU A 153 14.77 0.69 -8.55
N ALA A 154 13.94 -0.35 -8.49
CA ALA A 154 14.40 -1.70 -8.23
C ALA A 154 15.23 -2.22 -9.41
N THR A 155 16.31 -2.92 -9.09
CA THR A 155 17.17 -3.56 -10.09
C THR A 155 16.53 -4.83 -10.63
N LEU A 156 17.03 -5.31 -11.78
CA LEU A 156 16.61 -6.59 -12.35
C LEU A 156 16.84 -7.75 -11.35
N GLU A 157 18.00 -7.79 -10.69
CA GLU A 157 18.36 -8.84 -9.73
C GLU A 157 17.40 -8.88 -8.53
N GLU A 158 17.00 -7.71 -8.01
CA GLU A 158 16.04 -7.62 -6.91
C GLU A 158 14.66 -8.13 -7.31
N LEU A 159 14.19 -7.81 -8.52
CA LEU A 159 12.89 -8.29 -9.00
C LEU A 159 12.89 -9.80 -9.23
N LEU A 160 14.00 -10.34 -9.73
CA LEU A 160 14.19 -11.78 -9.96
C LEU A 160 14.29 -12.62 -8.67
N LEU A 161 14.38 -11.99 -7.50
CA LEU A 161 14.26 -12.71 -6.22
C LEU A 161 12.88 -13.36 -6.06
N VAL A 162 11.84 -12.73 -6.61
CA VAL A 162 10.45 -13.17 -6.48
C VAL A 162 9.89 -13.60 -7.81
N HIS A 163 10.11 -12.79 -8.85
CA HIS A 163 9.38 -12.89 -10.10
C HIS A 163 10.16 -13.72 -11.11
N THR A 164 9.44 -14.53 -11.89
CA THR A 164 10.06 -15.31 -12.96
C THR A 164 10.74 -14.39 -13.98
N PRO A 165 11.80 -14.84 -14.64
CA PRO A 165 12.46 -14.06 -15.69
C PRO A 165 11.53 -13.59 -16.80
N THR A 166 10.52 -14.41 -17.14
CA THR A 166 9.48 -14.06 -18.11
C THR A 166 8.63 -12.91 -17.60
N HIS A 167 8.14 -12.97 -16.36
CA HIS A 167 7.34 -11.91 -15.76
C HIS A 167 8.09 -10.58 -15.69
N VAL A 168 9.34 -10.60 -15.21
CA VAL A 168 10.16 -9.39 -15.13
C VAL A 168 10.39 -8.79 -16.51
N ARG A 169 10.67 -9.61 -17.53
CA ARG A 169 10.85 -9.13 -18.92
C ARG A 169 9.62 -8.38 -19.44
N ASN A 170 8.41 -8.77 -19.04
CA ASN A 170 7.19 -8.13 -19.52
C ASN A 170 7.04 -6.68 -19.04
N TYR A 171 7.69 -6.32 -17.92
CA TYR A 171 7.52 -5.03 -17.25
C TYR A 171 8.84 -4.33 -16.93
N PHE A 172 9.97 -4.81 -17.46
CA PHE A 172 11.28 -4.19 -17.34
C PHE A 172 11.77 -3.76 -18.73
N PRO A 173 12.24 -2.51 -18.92
CA PRO A 173 12.74 -2.06 -20.21
C PRO A 173 14.01 -2.85 -20.55
N MET A 174 13.94 -3.72 -21.55
CA MET A 174 15.10 -4.45 -22.04
C MET A 174 15.84 -3.56 -23.04
N ASP A 175 16.95 -2.95 -22.63
CA ASP A 175 17.94 -2.45 -23.59
C ASP A 175 18.53 -3.64 -24.34
N SER A 176 18.36 -3.64 -25.66
CA SER A 176 18.57 -4.76 -26.57
C SER A 176 19.99 -5.33 -26.62
N GLU A 177 21.00 -4.66 -26.06
CA GLU A 177 22.41 -5.09 -26.19
C GLU A 177 23.11 -5.51 -24.89
N LYS A 178 22.71 -5.01 -23.70
CA LYS A 178 23.48 -5.27 -22.45
C LYS A 178 23.01 -6.48 -21.64
N HIS A 179 21.76 -6.94 -21.79
CA HIS A 179 21.16 -7.92 -20.87
C HIS A 179 20.83 -9.29 -21.52
N ALA A 180 21.03 -9.43 -22.84
CA ALA A 180 20.79 -10.69 -23.55
C ALA A 180 21.73 -11.83 -23.12
N SER A 181 22.90 -11.50 -22.53
CA SER A 181 23.89 -12.47 -22.05
C SER A 181 23.57 -13.08 -20.68
N LEU A 182 22.71 -12.46 -19.87
CA LEU A 182 22.33 -12.96 -18.54
C LEU A 182 21.20 -14.00 -18.60
N ILE A 183 20.44 -14.04 -19.69
CA ILE A 183 19.23 -14.88 -19.82
C ILE A 183 19.49 -16.17 -20.61
N THR A 184 20.68 -16.36 -21.19
CA THR A 184 20.98 -17.49 -22.09
C THR A 184 21.76 -18.64 -21.44
N ASN A 185 22.07 -18.59 -20.14
CA ASN A 185 22.88 -19.61 -19.46
C ASN A 185 22.15 -20.30 -18.29
N GLU A 186 21.01 -20.97 -18.54
CA GLU A 186 20.57 -22.08 -17.68
C GLU A 186 20.32 -23.35 -18.52
N PRO A 187 20.87 -24.52 -18.10
CA PRO A 187 20.44 -25.80 -18.64
C PRO A 187 19.01 -26.13 -18.16
N PRO A 188 18.22 -26.89 -18.93
CA PRO A 188 16.82 -27.15 -18.59
C PRO A 188 16.71 -27.89 -17.26
N ARG A 189 16.06 -27.26 -16.27
CA ARG A 189 15.62 -27.95 -15.05
C ARG A 189 14.46 -28.89 -15.38
N PRO A 190 14.41 -30.09 -14.76
CA PRO A 190 13.33 -31.04 -15.00
C PRO A 190 11.99 -30.45 -14.58
N SER A 191 10.98 -30.70 -15.41
CA SER A 191 9.61 -30.21 -15.25
C SER A 191 9.04 -30.64 -13.89
N PRO A 192 8.37 -29.74 -13.14
CA PRO A 192 7.59 -30.18 -11.98
C PRO A 192 6.47 -31.09 -12.46
N GLN A 193 6.48 -32.33 -11.96
CA GLN A 193 5.42 -33.28 -12.20
C GLN A 193 4.12 -32.70 -11.64
N ARG A 194 3.14 -32.46 -12.54
CA ARG A 194 1.77 -32.07 -12.17
C ARG A 194 1.24 -33.04 -11.11
N MET A 195 1.02 -32.54 -9.89
CA MET A 195 0.25 -33.26 -8.87
C MET A 195 -1.22 -33.29 -9.30
N THR A 196 -1.66 -34.43 -9.84
CA THR A 196 -3.08 -34.77 -9.90
C THR A 196 -3.55 -35.16 -8.51
N SER A 197 -4.61 -34.51 -8.03
CA SER A 197 -5.18 -34.72 -6.70
C SER A 197 -5.52 -36.19 -6.44
N ILE A 198 -5.27 -36.63 -5.20
CA ILE A 198 -5.50 -37.98 -4.67
C ILE A 198 -7.00 -38.38 -4.63
N ALA A 199 -7.91 -37.52 -5.08
CA ALA A 199 -9.34 -37.78 -5.12
C ALA A 199 -9.83 -38.60 -6.34
N ALA A 200 -8.96 -38.97 -7.29
CA ALA A 200 -9.35 -39.65 -8.53
C ALA A 200 -8.94 -41.14 -8.65
N ILE A 201 -8.33 -41.74 -7.62
CA ILE A 201 -7.74 -43.11 -7.69
C ILE A 201 -8.72 -44.23 -7.30
N LEU A 202 -9.99 -43.94 -7.02
CA LEU A 202 -10.94 -44.96 -6.52
C LEU A 202 -12.03 -45.40 -7.49
N ASN A 203 -11.80 -45.44 -8.81
CA ASN A 203 -12.69 -46.16 -9.72
C ASN A 203 -11.99 -46.63 -11.02
N HIS A 204 -11.72 -47.93 -11.10
CA HIS A 204 -11.61 -48.68 -12.35
C HIS A 204 -12.81 -49.65 -12.40
N PRO A 205 -13.40 -49.92 -13.60
CA PRO A 205 -12.88 -51.06 -14.36
C PRO A 205 -13.02 -51.03 -15.91
N SER A 206 -12.07 -51.73 -16.54
CA SER A 206 -12.18 -52.72 -17.65
C SER A 206 -12.61 -52.37 -19.10
N SER A 207 -11.60 -52.53 -19.99
CA SER A 207 -11.57 -53.23 -21.31
C SER A 207 -12.02 -52.54 -22.64
N PRO A 208 -11.26 -52.70 -23.76
CA PRO A 208 -11.52 -52.13 -25.12
C PRO A 208 -12.10 -53.21 -26.10
N PRO A 209 -12.20 -53.08 -27.47
CA PRO A 209 -12.12 -52.00 -28.49
C PRO A 209 -13.45 -52.00 -29.37
N PRO A 210 -13.59 -51.61 -30.70
CA PRO A 210 -12.68 -51.04 -31.71
C PRO A 210 -13.23 -49.83 -32.54
N SER A 211 -12.39 -49.26 -33.41
CA SER A 211 -12.73 -48.35 -34.52
C SER A 211 -12.94 -49.15 -35.84
N PRO A 212 -13.36 -48.59 -37.01
CA PRO A 212 -13.65 -47.19 -37.38
C PRO A 212 -14.95 -46.96 -38.22
N SER A 213 -15.43 -45.70 -38.33
CA SER A 213 -15.92 -45.16 -39.61
C SER A 213 -16.09 -43.63 -39.61
N ARG A 214 -16.02 -43.09 -40.82
CA ARG A 214 -15.78 -41.71 -41.31
C ARG A 214 -16.94 -40.70 -41.10
N GLN A 215 -16.54 -39.41 -41.13
CA GLN A 215 -17.30 -38.18 -41.46
C GLN A 215 -18.32 -37.73 -40.39
N THR A 216 -18.26 -36.51 -39.83
CA THR A 216 -18.28 -35.19 -40.47
C THR A 216 -17.81 -34.12 -39.46
N ARG A 217 -17.24 -33.00 -39.95
CA ARG A 217 -16.91 -31.82 -39.12
C ARG A 217 -18.19 -31.13 -38.65
N PRO A 218 -18.21 -30.66 -37.39
CA PRO A 218 -18.50 -29.25 -37.18
C PRO A 218 -17.56 -28.56 -36.19
N ARG A 219 -17.60 -27.23 -36.26
CA ARG A 219 -16.80 -26.23 -35.55
C ARG A 219 -16.89 -26.39 -34.02
N HIS A 220 -15.77 -26.25 -33.32
CA HIS A 220 -15.75 -25.98 -31.89
C HIS A 220 -15.18 -24.58 -31.64
N GLY A 221 -16.05 -23.74 -31.06
CA GLY A 221 -15.62 -22.57 -30.31
C GLY A 221 -14.94 -23.03 -29.02
N SER A 222 -13.90 -22.29 -28.64
CA SER A 222 -13.27 -22.38 -27.34
C SER A 222 -14.20 -21.74 -26.30
N ILE A 223 -14.65 -22.55 -25.34
CA ILE A 223 -15.23 -22.05 -24.10
C ILE A 223 -14.05 -21.62 -23.22
N VAL A 224 -13.76 -20.32 -23.24
CA VAL A 224 -12.98 -19.66 -22.19
C VAL A 224 -14.00 -19.09 -21.22
N GLY A 225 -13.98 -19.54 -19.97
CA GLY A 225 -14.83 -18.97 -18.91
C GLY A 225 -14.46 -17.50 -18.66
N PRO A 226 -15.42 -16.61 -18.36
CA PRO A 226 -15.12 -15.20 -18.14
C PRO A 226 -14.36 -15.01 -16.82
N THR A 227 -13.14 -14.48 -16.90
CA THR A 227 -12.42 -13.90 -15.75
C THR A 227 -13.10 -12.59 -15.35
N ARG A 228 -13.68 -12.53 -14.14
CA ARG A 228 -14.25 -11.31 -13.57
C ARG A 228 -13.18 -10.63 -12.71
N GLY A 229 -12.71 -9.45 -13.13
CA GLY A 229 -11.88 -8.59 -12.27
C GLY A 229 -12.70 -7.71 -11.35
N VAL A 230 -12.01 -6.88 -10.57
CA VAL A 230 -12.54 -6.05 -9.46
C VAL A 230 -13.66 -5.06 -9.89
N GLY A 231 -13.91 -4.89 -11.21
CA GLY A 231 -14.98 -4.05 -11.77
C GLY A 231 -16.06 -4.75 -12.62
N GLY A 232 -16.07 -6.09 -12.73
CA GLY A 232 -17.14 -6.83 -13.42
C GLY A 232 -17.19 -6.76 -14.97
N GLY A 233 -16.13 -6.30 -15.64
CA GLY A 233 -16.06 -6.22 -17.11
C GLY A 233 -15.80 -7.56 -17.83
N VAL A 234 -16.22 -7.66 -19.10
CA VAL A 234 -16.01 -8.82 -20.00
C VAL A 234 -14.92 -8.50 -21.03
N VAL A 235 -14.01 -9.45 -21.30
CA VAL A 235 -12.86 -9.31 -22.21
C VAL A 235 -13.30 -9.36 -23.68
N VAL A 236 -12.77 -8.44 -24.51
CA VAL A 236 -12.82 -8.51 -25.99
C VAL A 236 -11.39 -8.46 -26.51
N GLN A 237 -11.04 -9.36 -27.44
CA GLN A 237 -9.73 -9.44 -28.07
C GLN A 237 -9.44 -8.13 -28.85
N ALA A 238 -8.27 -7.51 -28.63
CA ALA A 238 -7.91 -6.24 -29.23
C ALA A 238 -7.54 -6.39 -30.72
N ASP A 239 -7.93 -5.40 -31.53
CA ASP A 239 -7.65 -5.31 -32.97
C ASP A 239 -6.29 -4.63 -33.22
N GLN A 240 -5.40 -5.31 -33.96
CA GLN A 240 -4.04 -4.85 -34.28
C GLN A 240 -4.02 -3.56 -35.11
N ASP A 241 -5.01 -3.35 -35.99
CA ASP A 241 -5.06 -2.15 -36.85
C ASP A 241 -5.42 -0.89 -36.05
N HIS A 242 -6.16 -1.05 -34.94
CA HIS A 242 -6.51 0.03 -34.03
C HIS A 242 -5.31 0.52 -33.21
N ILE A 243 -4.44 -0.41 -32.80
CA ILE A 243 -3.20 -0.15 -32.08
C ILE A 243 -2.28 0.74 -32.94
N GLU A 244 -2.08 0.39 -34.21
CA GLU A 244 -1.25 1.19 -35.13
C GLU A 244 -1.81 2.58 -35.44
N GLN A 245 -3.15 2.76 -35.43
CA GLN A 245 -3.77 4.08 -35.59
C GLN A 245 -3.57 4.99 -34.38
N GLN A 246 -3.59 4.44 -33.16
CA GLN A 246 -3.32 5.20 -31.95
C GLN A 246 -1.86 5.66 -31.92
N HIS A 247 -0.89 4.78 -32.24
CA HIS A 247 0.53 5.14 -32.34
C HIS A 247 0.80 6.34 -33.27
N ARG A 248 0.15 6.40 -34.44
CA ARG A 248 0.29 7.52 -35.38
C ARG A 248 -0.26 8.86 -34.89
N ARG A 249 -1.27 8.86 -34.02
CA ARG A 249 -1.82 10.10 -33.44
C ARG A 249 -0.92 10.68 -32.34
N PHE A 250 -0.17 9.84 -31.64
CA PHE A 250 0.73 10.26 -30.55
C PHE A 250 2.10 10.78 -31.05
N SER A 251 2.60 10.32 -32.20
CA SER A 251 3.84 10.85 -32.78
C SER A 251 3.77 12.37 -33.08
N ASN A 252 2.58 12.91 -33.33
CA ASN A 252 2.39 14.34 -33.57
C ASN A 252 2.22 15.17 -32.29
N ALA A 253 1.90 14.55 -31.15
CA ALA A 253 1.78 15.22 -29.84
C ALA A 253 3.11 15.23 -29.06
N ALA A 254 4.00 14.26 -29.32
CA ALA A 254 5.34 14.20 -28.74
C ALA A 254 6.35 15.13 -29.45
N ALA A 255 6.07 15.56 -30.70
CA ALA A 255 6.98 16.39 -31.50
C ALA A 255 7.14 17.85 -31.00
N SER A 256 6.49 18.24 -29.89
CA SER A 256 6.60 19.57 -29.28
C SER A 256 7.30 19.59 -27.91
N ALA A 257 7.87 18.46 -27.47
CA ALA A 257 8.75 18.39 -26.31
C ALA A 257 10.14 17.88 -26.75
N ASP A 258 11.04 18.85 -26.87
CA ASP A 258 12.49 18.85 -27.09
C ASP A 258 13.24 17.57 -27.56
N ALA A 259 14.02 17.79 -28.61
CA ALA A 259 14.83 16.82 -29.32
C ALA A 259 16.25 16.79 -28.75
N SER A 260 16.58 15.80 -27.92
CA SER A 260 17.96 15.28 -27.76
C SER A 260 18.04 14.14 -26.76
N GLN A 261 17.32 13.05 -27.02
CA GLN A 261 17.63 11.73 -26.45
C GLN A 261 17.01 10.68 -27.36
N SER A 262 17.82 9.73 -27.82
CA SER A 262 17.37 8.60 -28.61
C SER A 262 16.61 7.65 -27.67
N ASP A 263 15.32 7.91 -27.46
CA ASP A 263 14.46 7.05 -26.65
C ASP A 263 14.33 5.66 -27.31
N PRO A 264 14.52 4.56 -26.55
CA PRO A 264 14.19 3.22 -27.04
C PRO A 264 12.67 3.12 -27.24
N ALA A 265 12.26 2.48 -28.34
CA ALA A 265 10.85 2.31 -28.68
C ALA A 265 10.09 1.59 -27.55
N PRO A 266 8.86 2.02 -27.20
CA PRO A 266 8.07 1.34 -26.18
C PRO A 266 7.72 -0.09 -26.63
N ILE A 267 8.28 -1.09 -25.96
CA ILE A 267 7.97 -2.50 -26.17
C ILE A 267 6.82 -2.85 -25.22
N SER A 268 5.58 -2.81 -25.71
CA SER A 268 4.46 -3.47 -25.03
C SER A 268 4.72 -4.98 -25.04
N PRO A 269 4.55 -5.71 -23.92
CA PRO A 269 4.72 -7.16 -23.94
C PRO A 269 3.73 -7.78 -24.94
N PRO A 270 4.21 -8.55 -25.93
CA PRO A 270 3.32 -9.28 -26.82
C PRO A 270 2.52 -10.27 -25.97
N ASP A 271 1.20 -10.30 -26.16
CA ASP A 271 0.25 -11.24 -25.56
C ASP A 271 -0.31 -10.93 -24.15
N LEU A 272 0.11 -9.85 -23.48
CA LEU A 272 -0.30 -9.55 -22.09
C LEU A 272 -1.24 -8.35 -21.92
N VAL A 273 -1.87 -7.89 -23.00
CA VAL A 273 -2.69 -6.68 -22.95
C VAL A 273 -4.11 -6.97 -23.43
N CYS A 274 -5.08 -6.76 -22.55
CA CYS A 274 -6.50 -6.79 -22.84
C CYS A 274 -7.04 -5.37 -23.05
N LYS A 275 -8.13 -5.26 -23.83
CA LYS A 275 -8.88 -4.02 -23.93
C LYS A 275 -9.79 -3.90 -22.71
N MET A 276 -9.58 -2.85 -21.92
CA MET A 276 -10.40 -2.50 -20.77
C MET A 276 -11.76 -1.95 -21.19
N THR A 277 -12.71 -1.88 -20.24
CA THR A 277 -14.04 -1.29 -20.46
C THR A 277 -13.99 0.18 -20.87
N CYS A 278 -12.95 0.91 -20.46
CA CYS A 278 -12.71 2.29 -20.88
C CYS A 278 -12.13 2.40 -22.31
N GLY A 279 -11.84 1.28 -22.97
CA GLY A 279 -11.28 1.22 -24.31
C GLY A 279 -9.75 1.22 -24.39
N GLU A 280 -9.06 1.47 -23.28
CA GLU A 280 -7.59 1.47 -23.19
C GLU A 280 -7.00 0.08 -22.94
N LEU A 281 -5.68 0.02 -23.02
CA LEU A 281 -4.86 -1.14 -22.73
C LEU A 281 -4.73 -1.37 -21.21
N GLY A 282 -4.94 -2.62 -20.80
CA GLY A 282 -4.67 -3.09 -19.44
C GLY A 282 -4.09 -4.49 -19.46
N ILE A 283 -3.34 -4.88 -18.44
CA ILE A 283 -2.80 -6.24 -18.31
C ILE A 283 -3.88 -7.23 -17.90
N ALA A 284 -4.84 -6.74 -17.11
CA ALA A 284 -6.06 -7.43 -16.76
C ALA A 284 -7.21 -6.41 -16.83
N VAL A 285 -8.45 -6.88 -16.70
CA VAL A 285 -9.65 -6.03 -16.81
C VAL A 285 -9.71 -4.93 -15.73
N ASP A 286 -8.92 -5.07 -14.66
CA ASP A 286 -8.76 -4.11 -13.57
C ASP A 286 -7.40 -3.38 -13.60
N THR A 287 -6.37 -3.96 -14.22
CA THR A 287 -4.98 -3.51 -14.11
C THR A 287 -4.58 -2.69 -15.33
N THR A 288 -4.71 -1.36 -15.24
CA THR A 288 -4.37 -0.43 -16.34
C THR A 288 -2.89 -0.51 -16.70
N PHE A 289 -2.54 -0.31 -17.98
CA PHE A 289 -1.15 -0.26 -18.41
C PHE A 289 -0.85 1.01 -19.19
N HIS A 290 0.04 1.85 -18.66
CA HIS A 290 0.60 2.99 -19.35
C HIS A 290 1.91 2.58 -20.05
N PRO A 291 1.99 2.61 -21.40
CA PRO A 291 3.14 2.08 -22.15
C PRO A 291 4.50 2.66 -21.74
N LEU A 292 4.53 3.94 -21.35
CA LEU A 292 5.77 4.63 -20.97
C LEU A 292 6.09 4.59 -19.47
N PHE A 293 5.07 4.45 -18.60
CA PHE A 293 5.21 4.84 -17.20
C PHE A 293 4.82 3.76 -16.19
N SER A 294 4.05 2.74 -16.59
CA SER A 294 3.69 1.64 -15.68
C SER A 294 4.93 0.87 -15.22
N SER A 295 5.83 0.52 -16.15
CA SER A 295 7.09 -0.16 -15.83
C SER A 295 7.95 0.66 -14.87
N LEU A 296 8.17 1.94 -15.17
CA LEU A 296 8.92 2.85 -14.32
C LEU A 296 8.31 2.94 -12.92
N SER A 297 7.01 3.22 -12.83
CA SER A 297 6.32 3.41 -11.55
C SER A 297 6.35 2.15 -10.69
N ALA A 298 6.15 0.97 -11.29
CA ALA A 298 6.21 -0.31 -10.57
C ALA A 298 7.62 -0.57 -10.02
N ARG A 299 8.69 -0.27 -10.78
CA ARG A 299 10.07 -0.41 -10.29
C ARG A 299 10.42 0.60 -9.21
N VAL A 300 9.95 1.84 -9.32
CA VAL A 300 10.13 2.87 -8.29
C VAL A 300 9.40 2.51 -7.00
N ALA A 301 8.19 1.92 -7.08
CA ALA A 301 7.45 1.46 -5.90
C ALA A 301 8.23 0.39 -5.10
N VAL A 302 8.76 -0.63 -5.79
CA VAL A 302 9.60 -1.67 -5.17
C VAL A 302 10.88 -1.05 -4.59
N GLY A 303 11.59 -0.24 -5.37
CA GLY A 303 12.86 0.35 -4.95
C GLY A 303 12.72 1.37 -3.81
N ALA A 304 11.60 2.09 -3.73
CA ALA A 304 11.23 2.94 -2.60
C ALA A 304 11.14 2.12 -1.30
N LEU A 305 10.40 1.01 -1.31
CA LEU A 305 10.26 0.16 -0.12
C LEU A 305 11.61 -0.44 0.29
N LEU A 306 12.42 -0.92 -0.68
CA LEU A 306 13.77 -1.40 -0.43
C LEU A 306 14.66 -0.36 0.27
N GLN A 307 14.61 0.91 -0.16
CA GLN A 307 15.36 1.99 0.49
C GLN A 307 14.93 2.24 1.92
N LEU A 308 13.62 2.26 2.19
CA LEU A 308 13.11 2.47 3.54
C LEU A 308 13.50 1.31 4.47
N VAL A 309 13.36 0.07 4.00
CA VAL A 309 13.73 -1.16 4.73
C VAL A 309 15.22 -1.16 5.06
N ASP A 310 16.09 -0.83 4.10
CA ASP A 310 17.54 -0.74 4.33
C ASP A 310 17.87 0.23 5.48
N HIS A 311 17.24 1.41 5.53
CA HIS A 311 17.46 2.39 6.60
C HIS A 311 17.01 1.86 7.98
N ILE A 312 15.92 1.09 8.04
CA ILE A 312 15.42 0.49 9.27
C ILE A 312 16.36 -0.62 9.76
N VAL A 313 16.77 -1.51 8.86
CA VAL A 313 17.62 -2.68 9.20
C VAL A 313 19.03 -2.24 9.62
N GLN A 314 19.55 -1.17 9.02
CA GLN A 314 20.83 -0.58 9.39
C GLN A 314 20.76 0.26 10.68
N GLY A 315 19.57 0.45 11.26
CA GLY A 315 19.37 1.20 12.51
C GLY A 315 19.38 2.73 12.34
N HIS A 316 19.31 3.24 11.10
CA HIS A 316 19.16 4.67 10.82
C HIS A 316 17.75 5.19 11.13
N LEU A 317 16.77 4.30 11.14
CA LEU A 317 15.38 4.56 11.52
C LEU A 317 14.89 3.44 12.43
N ARG A 318 13.90 3.74 13.27
CA ARG A 318 13.19 2.72 14.05
C ARG A 318 12.14 2.02 13.17
N ASN A 319 11.35 2.81 12.45
CA ASN A 319 10.25 2.33 11.60
C ASN A 319 9.98 3.27 10.41
N GLY A 320 8.97 2.98 9.59
CA GLY A 320 8.56 3.90 8.53
C GLY A 320 7.29 3.54 7.78
N PHE A 321 6.89 4.47 6.91
CA PHE A 321 5.75 4.33 5.99
C PHE A 321 6.22 4.50 4.54
N ALA A 322 5.91 3.53 3.68
CA ALA A 322 6.11 3.61 2.24
C ALA A 322 4.81 4.04 1.56
N LEU A 323 4.77 5.30 1.16
CA LEU A 323 3.66 5.89 0.40
C LEU A 323 3.91 5.63 -1.10
N ILE A 324 3.63 4.39 -1.53
CA ILE A 324 3.97 3.89 -2.86
C ILE A 324 2.74 3.51 -3.69
N ARG A 325 2.92 3.46 -5.01
CA ARG A 325 1.98 2.86 -5.98
C ARG A 325 2.70 2.49 -7.29
N PRO A 326 2.22 1.51 -8.07
CA PRO A 326 1.06 0.63 -7.83
C PRO A 326 1.23 -0.29 -6.60
N PRO A 327 0.14 -0.89 -6.09
CA PRO A 327 0.21 -1.91 -5.03
C PRO A 327 0.94 -3.17 -5.52
N GLY A 328 1.19 -4.12 -4.61
CA GLY A 328 1.98 -5.32 -4.90
C GLY A 328 1.41 -6.66 -4.43
N HIS A 329 0.59 -6.71 -3.38
CA HIS A 329 0.28 -7.98 -2.70
C HIS A 329 -0.50 -9.03 -3.54
N HIS A 330 -1.14 -8.63 -4.65
CA HIS A 330 -1.80 -9.53 -5.59
C HIS A 330 -0.89 -10.07 -6.70
N ALA A 331 0.28 -9.46 -6.92
CA ALA A 331 1.23 -9.92 -7.92
C ALA A 331 1.85 -11.25 -7.44
N GLU A 332 1.59 -12.30 -8.21
CA GLU A 332 2.24 -13.61 -8.04
C GLU A 332 3.65 -13.57 -8.66
N ASP A 333 4.39 -14.67 -8.57
CA ASP A 333 5.73 -14.81 -9.17
C ASP A 333 5.72 -14.72 -10.71
N ASP A 334 4.61 -15.08 -11.35
CA ASP A 334 4.48 -15.14 -12.81
C ASP A 334 3.26 -14.39 -13.38
N ASN A 335 2.52 -13.66 -12.53
CA ASN A 335 1.26 -13.03 -12.94
C ASN A 335 1.00 -11.68 -12.26
N ALA A 336 0.59 -10.69 -13.06
CA ALA A 336 0.14 -9.37 -12.61
C ALA A 336 -1.39 -9.31 -12.60
N MET A 337 -1.98 -8.87 -11.49
CA MET A 337 -3.43 -8.81 -11.29
C MET A 337 -3.80 -7.87 -10.14
N GLY A 338 -5.07 -7.44 -10.05
CA GLY A 338 -5.53 -6.64 -8.92
C GLY A 338 -4.75 -5.33 -8.76
N PHE A 339 -4.46 -4.67 -9.88
CA PHE A 339 -3.61 -3.47 -9.98
C PHE A 339 -2.12 -3.68 -9.69
N CYS A 340 -1.69 -4.90 -9.33
CA CYS A 340 -0.35 -5.22 -8.88
C CYS A 340 0.51 -5.79 -10.01
N PHE A 341 1.73 -5.27 -10.14
CA PHE A 341 2.71 -5.68 -11.16
C PHE A 341 3.84 -6.50 -10.57
N PHE A 342 4.46 -5.96 -9.52
CA PHE A 342 5.49 -6.63 -8.75
C PHE A 342 5.07 -6.61 -7.29
N ASN A 343 5.31 -7.72 -6.58
CA ASN A 343 5.06 -7.79 -5.15
C ASN A 343 6.13 -7.03 -4.37
N ASN A 344 5.84 -5.76 -4.05
CA ASN A 344 6.74 -4.84 -3.35
C ASN A 344 7.27 -5.44 -2.04
N VAL A 345 6.37 -5.99 -1.22
CA VAL A 345 6.70 -6.58 0.08
C VAL A 345 7.54 -7.83 -0.11
N ALA A 346 7.12 -8.76 -0.96
CA ALA A 346 7.84 -10.02 -1.14
C ALA A 346 9.28 -9.79 -1.63
N VAL A 347 9.49 -8.86 -2.58
CA VAL A 347 10.84 -8.51 -3.06
C VAL A 347 11.67 -7.94 -1.91
N SER A 348 11.10 -7.07 -1.09
CA SER A 348 11.79 -6.46 0.04
C SER A 348 12.13 -7.48 1.15
N VAL A 349 11.24 -8.44 1.40
CA VAL A 349 11.45 -9.52 2.38
C VAL A 349 12.56 -10.47 1.93
N LEU A 350 12.55 -10.92 0.68
CA LEU A 350 13.64 -11.79 0.18
C LEU A 350 14.97 -11.04 0.11
N SER A 351 14.96 -9.77 -0.31
CA SER A 351 16.15 -8.92 -0.33
C SER A 351 16.75 -8.76 1.06
N VAL A 352 15.95 -8.50 2.10
CA VAL A 352 16.46 -8.30 3.45
C VAL A 352 17.01 -9.60 4.07
N LEU A 353 16.34 -10.74 3.84
CA LEU A 353 16.81 -12.05 4.29
C LEU A 353 18.14 -12.43 3.63
N GLN A 354 18.30 -12.12 2.34
CA GLN A 354 19.53 -12.39 1.59
C GLN A 354 20.68 -11.44 1.95
N LYS A 355 20.39 -10.14 2.12
CA LYS A 355 21.40 -9.09 2.33
C LYS A 355 21.90 -9.03 3.77
N TYR A 356 21.05 -9.38 4.75
CA TYR A 356 21.38 -9.30 6.18
C TYR A 356 21.15 -10.62 6.93
N PRO A 357 21.68 -11.77 6.47
CA PRO A 357 21.34 -13.10 7.00
C PRO A 357 21.78 -13.32 8.46
N SER A 358 22.73 -12.52 8.95
CA SER A 358 23.16 -12.53 10.35
C SER A 358 22.11 -11.96 11.31
N THR A 359 21.31 -11.00 10.83
CA THR A 359 20.43 -10.17 11.65
C THR A 359 18.96 -10.42 11.32
N MET A 360 18.66 -10.80 10.08
CA MET A 360 17.32 -11.03 9.56
C MET A 360 17.18 -12.49 9.15
N LYS A 361 16.47 -13.28 9.96
CA LYS A 361 16.24 -14.71 9.75
C LYS A 361 14.76 -15.04 9.62
N LYS A 362 13.91 -14.33 10.36
CA LYS A 362 12.46 -14.50 10.35
C LYS A 362 11.76 -13.18 10.10
N VAL A 363 10.80 -13.16 9.18
CA VAL A 363 10.00 -11.96 8.89
C VAL A 363 8.53 -12.28 9.09
N LEU A 364 7.82 -11.38 9.78
CA LEU A 364 6.36 -11.40 9.85
C LEU A 364 5.81 -10.40 8.83
N ILE A 365 4.91 -10.86 7.97
CA ILE A 365 4.10 -10.01 7.10
C ILE A 365 2.67 -10.02 7.63
N VAL A 366 2.18 -8.86 8.04
CA VAL A 366 0.77 -8.63 8.37
C VAL A 366 0.11 -7.95 7.18
N ASP A 367 -0.95 -8.53 6.65
CA ASP A 367 -1.72 -7.94 5.55
C ASP A 367 -3.11 -7.58 6.06
N TRP A 368 -3.41 -6.29 6.14
CA TRP A 368 -4.71 -5.80 6.59
C TRP A 368 -5.51 -5.12 5.46
N ASP A 369 -5.02 -5.21 4.22
CA ASP A 369 -5.84 -4.89 3.06
C ASP A 369 -7.11 -5.75 3.10
N VAL A 370 -8.26 -5.18 2.70
CA VAL A 370 -9.53 -5.92 2.78
C VAL A 370 -9.54 -7.13 1.86
N HIS A 371 -8.68 -7.16 0.84
CA HIS A 371 -8.49 -8.29 -0.07
C HIS A 371 -7.35 -9.19 0.41
N HIS A 372 -7.50 -10.49 0.16
CA HIS A 372 -6.42 -11.43 0.41
C HIS A 372 -5.22 -11.16 -0.52
N GLY A 373 -4.02 -11.01 0.05
CA GLY A 373 -2.76 -10.89 -0.70
C GLY A 373 -2.29 -12.22 -1.26
N ASN A 374 -3.01 -12.75 -2.25
CA ASN A 374 -2.77 -14.06 -2.88
C ASN A 374 -1.34 -14.22 -3.43
N GLY A 375 -0.74 -13.13 -3.94
CA GLY A 375 0.63 -13.13 -4.42
C GLY A 375 1.60 -13.41 -3.29
N THR A 376 1.49 -12.64 -2.19
CA THR A 376 2.33 -12.80 -1.01
C THR A 376 2.20 -14.19 -0.40
N GLN A 377 0.97 -14.71 -0.28
CA GLN A 377 0.73 -16.08 0.17
C GLN A 377 1.45 -17.11 -0.71
N LYS A 378 1.26 -17.05 -2.04
CA LYS A 378 1.86 -18.01 -2.98
C LYS A 378 3.38 -18.03 -2.90
N ILE A 379 4.00 -16.84 -2.85
CA ILE A 379 5.46 -16.68 -2.86
C ILE A 379 6.13 -17.29 -1.61
N PHE A 380 5.46 -17.25 -0.46
CA PHE A 380 6.02 -17.72 0.82
C PHE A 380 5.38 -19.00 1.36
N TYR A 381 4.54 -19.67 0.57
CA TYR A 381 3.66 -20.74 1.06
C TYR A 381 4.41 -21.93 1.68
N ASP A 382 5.63 -22.21 1.20
CA ASP A 382 6.50 -23.27 1.68
C ASP A 382 7.69 -22.76 2.53
N ASN A 383 7.76 -21.45 2.80
CA ASN A 383 8.91 -20.82 3.42
C ASN A 383 8.79 -20.77 4.96
N PRO A 384 9.64 -21.48 5.73
CA PRO A 384 9.54 -21.51 7.19
C PRO A 384 9.95 -20.17 7.85
N ASN A 385 10.72 -19.34 7.14
CA ASN A 385 11.31 -18.11 7.65
C ASN A 385 10.40 -16.90 7.48
N VAL A 386 9.26 -17.05 6.79
CA VAL A 386 8.29 -15.98 6.61
C VAL A 386 6.95 -16.44 7.16
N LEU A 387 6.38 -15.66 8.07
CA LEU A 387 5.02 -15.84 8.56
C LEU A 387 4.13 -14.81 7.89
N TYR A 388 3.16 -15.26 7.11
CA TYR A 388 2.13 -14.41 6.51
C TYR A 388 0.84 -14.51 7.31
N ILE A 389 0.30 -13.38 7.75
CA ILE A 389 -1.00 -13.29 8.43
C ILE A 389 -1.85 -12.26 7.70
N SER A 390 -2.95 -12.70 7.08
CA SER A 390 -3.88 -11.83 6.37
C SER A 390 -5.20 -11.69 7.10
N LEU A 391 -5.74 -10.47 7.20
CA LEU A 391 -7.09 -10.17 7.66
C LEU A 391 -7.89 -9.63 6.47
N HIS A 392 -8.77 -10.44 5.89
CA HIS A 392 -9.44 -10.07 4.65
C HIS A 392 -10.92 -10.48 4.66
N ARG A 393 -11.70 -9.80 3.83
CA ARG A 393 -13.06 -10.20 3.49
C ARG A 393 -13.01 -11.39 2.56
N TRP A 394 -13.51 -12.54 3.00
CA TRP A 394 -13.51 -13.76 2.22
C TRP A 394 -14.91 -14.13 1.74
N ASP A 395 -15.94 -13.93 2.57
CA ASP A 395 -17.34 -14.28 2.30
C ASP A 395 -17.49 -15.68 1.68
N ARG A 396 -16.76 -16.66 2.22
CA ARG A 396 -16.73 -18.05 1.71
C ARG A 396 -16.30 -18.16 0.25
N GLY A 397 -15.24 -17.43 -0.13
CA GLY A 397 -14.67 -17.45 -1.48
C GLY A 397 -15.48 -16.68 -2.51
N GLN A 398 -16.38 -15.78 -2.08
CA GLN A 398 -17.23 -14.99 -2.97
C GLN A 398 -16.73 -13.55 -3.15
N PHE A 399 -15.73 -13.12 -2.39
CA PHE A 399 -15.10 -11.83 -2.52
C PHE A 399 -13.73 -11.95 -3.20
N TYR A 400 -13.36 -10.97 -4.02
CA TYR A 400 -12.07 -10.98 -4.73
C TYR A 400 -10.90 -11.06 -3.73
N PRO A 401 -9.82 -11.82 -4.02
CA PRO A 401 -9.52 -12.59 -5.24
C PRO A 401 -10.04 -14.04 -5.23
N PHE A 402 -11.01 -14.36 -4.36
CA PHE A 402 -11.64 -15.70 -4.22
C PHE A 402 -10.74 -16.78 -3.61
N SER A 403 -9.51 -16.45 -3.20
CA SER A 403 -8.59 -17.29 -2.43
C SER A 403 -8.53 -16.83 -0.96
N GLY A 404 -7.66 -17.47 -0.15
CA GLY A 404 -7.45 -17.06 1.24
C GLY A 404 -8.32 -17.84 2.23
N ALA A 405 -8.68 -19.08 1.91
CA ALA A 405 -9.46 -19.89 2.84
C ALA A 405 -8.71 -20.13 4.16
N PRO A 406 -9.40 -20.26 5.30
CA PRO A 406 -8.76 -20.39 6.62
C PRO A 406 -7.99 -21.69 6.81
N ASP A 407 -8.20 -22.71 5.96
CA ASP A 407 -7.50 -23.99 5.95
C ASP A 407 -6.26 -24.02 5.02
N GLU A 408 -5.98 -22.92 4.31
CA GLU A 408 -4.74 -22.72 3.55
C GLU A 408 -3.60 -22.34 4.51
N CYS A 409 -2.97 -23.34 5.15
CA CYS A 409 -2.00 -23.12 6.24
C CYS A 409 -0.52 -23.16 5.82
N GLY A 410 -0.21 -23.14 4.52
CA GLY A 410 1.15 -23.36 4.01
C GLY A 410 1.41 -24.83 3.70
N GLU A 411 2.60 -25.12 3.17
CA GLU A 411 3.01 -26.48 2.80
C GLU A 411 4.48 -26.75 3.15
N GLY A 412 4.89 -28.02 3.08
CA GLY A 412 6.27 -28.42 3.34
C GLY A 412 6.81 -27.87 4.67
N ALA A 413 7.94 -27.15 4.60
CA ALA A 413 8.55 -26.52 5.78
C ALA A 413 7.78 -25.27 6.25
N GLY A 414 6.99 -24.64 5.39
CA GLY A 414 6.13 -23.49 5.68
C GLY A 414 4.80 -23.83 6.34
N LEU A 415 4.50 -25.12 6.60
CA LEU A 415 3.24 -25.51 7.22
C LEU A 415 3.05 -24.82 8.59
N GLY A 416 1.90 -24.18 8.77
CA GLY A 416 1.57 -23.33 9.92
C GLY A 416 2.03 -21.87 9.79
N ARG A 417 2.81 -21.51 8.77
CA ARG A 417 3.35 -20.16 8.53
C ARG A 417 2.50 -19.29 7.61
N ASN A 418 1.36 -19.80 7.17
CA ASN A 418 0.33 -19.02 6.51
C ASN A 418 -0.94 -19.00 7.37
N VAL A 419 -1.43 -17.83 7.76
CA VAL A 419 -2.60 -17.67 8.64
C VAL A 419 -3.62 -16.74 7.99
N ASN A 420 -4.71 -17.33 7.50
CA ASN A 420 -5.79 -16.58 6.87
C ASN A 420 -6.91 -16.31 7.87
N ILE A 421 -7.00 -15.06 8.35
CA ILE A 421 -8.12 -14.56 9.13
C ILE A 421 -9.23 -14.14 8.14
N ALA A 422 -9.88 -15.16 7.59
CA ALA A 422 -10.87 -15.06 6.52
C ALA A 422 -12.25 -14.67 7.09
N PHE A 423 -12.56 -13.37 7.10
CA PHE A 423 -13.84 -12.88 7.60
C PHE A 423 -14.98 -13.23 6.64
N SER A 424 -16.06 -13.78 7.20
CA SER A 424 -17.30 -14.04 6.47
C SER A 424 -18.50 -13.52 7.24
N GLY A 425 -19.47 -12.94 6.54
CA GLY A 425 -20.74 -12.58 7.16
C GLY A 425 -21.49 -13.82 7.71
N SER A 426 -22.18 -13.66 8.84
CA SER A 426 -23.10 -14.70 9.34
C SER A 426 -24.18 -15.00 8.30
N GLN A 427 -24.62 -16.25 8.19
CA GLN A 427 -25.64 -16.64 7.20
C GLN A 427 -26.99 -15.94 7.40
N GLU A 428 -27.36 -15.63 8.65
CA GLU A 428 -28.68 -15.05 8.95
C GLU A 428 -28.74 -13.54 8.74
N LYS A 429 -27.69 -12.80 9.16
CA LYS A 429 -27.65 -11.34 9.08
C LYS A 429 -26.23 -10.81 8.88
N PRO A 430 -25.71 -10.81 7.64
CA PRO A 430 -24.38 -10.31 7.35
C PRO A 430 -24.26 -8.84 7.78
N LYS A 431 -23.22 -8.54 8.55
CA LYS A 431 -22.85 -7.20 8.97
C LYS A 431 -21.40 -6.95 8.54
N PRO A 432 -21.06 -5.72 8.12
CA PRO A 432 -19.68 -5.39 7.83
C PRO A 432 -18.84 -5.46 9.10
N MET A 433 -17.58 -5.86 8.94
CA MET A 433 -16.60 -5.83 10.03
C MET A 433 -16.18 -4.37 10.29
N GLY A 434 -15.85 -4.02 11.53
CA GLY A 434 -15.29 -2.72 11.89
C GLY A 434 -14.15 -2.84 12.89
N ASP A 435 -13.88 -1.76 13.62
CA ASP A 435 -12.76 -1.67 14.57
C ASP A 435 -12.72 -2.86 15.54
N THR A 436 -13.86 -3.24 16.10
CA THR A 436 -13.91 -4.25 17.18
C THR A 436 -13.46 -5.62 16.68
N GLU A 437 -13.87 -6.00 15.47
CA GLU A 437 -13.51 -7.28 14.86
C GLU A 437 -12.03 -7.36 14.50
N PHE A 438 -11.49 -6.31 13.87
CA PHE A 438 -10.06 -6.26 13.52
C PHE A 438 -9.18 -6.26 14.77
N ILE A 439 -9.52 -5.47 15.80
CA ILE A 439 -8.75 -5.45 17.05
C ILE A 439 -8.84 -6.78 17.79
N ALA A 440 -9.98 -7.47 17.74
CA ALA A 440 -10.09 -8.81 18.30
C ALA A 440 -9.25 -9.85 17.54
N ALA A 441 -9.22 -9.79 16.21
CA ALA A 441 -8.34 -10.64 15.39
C ALA A 441 -6.87 -10.43 15.75
N PHE A 442 -6.45 -9.18 15.88
CA PHE A 442 -5.09 -8.86 16.30
C PHE A 442 -4.76 -9.42 17.69
N TYR A 443 -5.63 -9.17 18.67
CA TYR A 443 -5.37 -9.54 20.06
C TYR A 443 -5.39 -11.05 20.31
N HIS A 444 -6.37 -11.75 19.71
CA HIS A 444 -6.61 -13.16 20.02
C HIS A 444 -5.86 -14.13 19.09
N ILE A 445 -5.50 -13.71 17.87
CA ILE A 445 -4.84 -14.57 16.88
C ILE A 445 -3.44 -14.05 16.54
N LEU A 446 -3.34 -12.83 15.98
CA LEU A 446 -2.09 -12.32 15.42
C LEU A 446 -0.99 -12.21 16.48
N ILE A 447 -1.24 -11.50 17.59
CA ILE A 447 -0.23 -11.24 18.63
C ILE A 447 0.27 -12.56 19.27
N PRO A 448 -0.59 -13.51 19.69
CA PRO A 448 -0.13 -14.80 20.22
C PRO A 448 0.74 -15.59 19.24
N ILE A 449 0.38 -15.62 17.96
CA ILE A 449 1.15 -16.33 16.93
C ILE A 449 2.48 -15.61 16.67
N ALA A 450 2.46 -14.29 16.52
CA ALA A 450 3.66 -13.50 16.27
C ALA A 450 4.70 -13.61 17.39
N ARG A 451 4.27 -13.66 18.66
CA ARG A 451 5.17 -13.87 19.81
C ARG A 451 5.87 -15.23 19.76
N GLN A 452 5.14 -16.28 19.38
CA GLN A 452 5.72 -17.61 19.22
C GLN A 452 6.65 -17.68 18.01
N PHE A 453 6.29 -17.03 16.91
CA PHE A 453 7.14 -16.94 15.73
C PHE A 453 8.40 -16.11 15.97
N SER A 454 8.34 -15.06 16.79
CA SER A 454 9.45 -14.17 17.17
C SER A 454 10.22 -13.66 15.93
N PRO A 455 9.62 -12.77 15.13
CA PRO A 455 10.23 -12.22 13.92
C PRO A 455 11.40 -11.28 14.25
N ASP A 456 12.33 -11.12 13.31
CA ASP A 456 13.41 -10.13 13.35
C ASP A 456 13.02 -8.80 12.71
N MET A 457 11.90 -8.76 11.97
CA MET A 457 11.30 -7.56 11.38
C MET A 457 9.83 -7.81 11.06
N ILE A 458 9.00 -6.76 11.15
CA ILE A 458 7.58 -6.81 10.78
C ILE A 458 7.32 -5.91 9.56
N PHE A 459 6.68 -6.47 8.54
CA PHE A 459 6.12 -5.77 7.40
C PHE A 459 4.60 -5.72 7.55
N VAL A 460 4.01 -4.59 7.16
CA VAL A 460 2.56 -4.46 7.05
C VAL A 460 2.20 -4.07 5.62
N SER A 461 1.55 -4.97 4.88
CA SER A 461 0.81 -4.66 3.65
C SER A 461 -0.42 -3.87 4.06
N ALA A 462 -0.31 -2.54 3.97
CA ALA A 462 -1.22 -1.59 4.57
C ALA A 462 -2.22 -1.04 3.54
N GLY A 463 -3.18 -1.87 3.16
CA GLY A 463 -4.38 -1.43 2.45
C GLY A 463 -5.37 -0.70 3.37
N PHE A 464 -6.07 0.30 2.84
CA PHE A 464 -7.06 1.07 3.61
C PHE A 464 -8.48 0.99 3.05
N ASP A 465 -8.78 -0.01 2.21
CA ASP A 465 -10.09 -0.28 1.63
C ASP A 465 -11.08 -0.98 2.59
N ALA A 466 -10.61 -1.48 3.73
CA ALA A 466 -11.49 -1.84 4.84
C ALA A 466 -12.10 -0.61 5.55
N ALA A 467 -11.63 0.60 5.22
CA ALA A 467 -12.07 1.83 5.86
C ALA A 467 -13.53 2.17 5.55
N GLU A 468 -14.24 2.70 6.56
CA GLU A 468 -15.60 3.21 6.38
C GLU A 468 -15.66 4.27 5.27
N GLY A 469 -16.53 4.03 4.28
CA GLY A 469 -16.72 4.92 3.14
C GLY A 469 -16.34 4.29 1.79
N HIS A 470 -15.62 3.16 1.81
CA HIS A 470 -15.42 2.36 0.60
C HIS A 470 -16.71 1.64 0.18
N PRO A 471 -17.02 1.58 -1.12
CA PRO A 471 -18.22 0.89 -1.61
C PRO A 471 -18.11 -0.63 -1.44
N ASP A 472 -19.26 -1.30 -1.35
CA ASP A 472 -19.34 -2.72 -1.01
C ASP A 472 -18.60 -3.66 -1.99
N ASN A 473 -18.40 -3.23 -3.24
CA ASN A 473 -17.69 -4.00 -4.26
C ASN A 473 -16.15 -3.85 -4.18
N LEU A 474 -15.64 -2.85 -3.47
CA LEU A 474 -14.20 -2.60 -3.27
C LEU A 474 -13.73 -2.90 -1.84
N GLY A 475 -14.65 -3.06 -0.90
CA GLY A 475 -14.33 -3.39 0.49
C GLY A 475 -15.60 -3.66 1.28
N GLY A 476 -16.35 -2.59 1.58
CA GLY A 476 -17.65 -2.68 2.28
C GLY A 476 -17.57 -2.79 3.79
N TYR A 477 -16.37 -2.76 4.38
CA TYR A 477 -16.16 -2.74 5.82
C TYR A 477 -16.23 -1.32 6.41
N LYS A 478 -16.19 -1.24 7.74
CA LYS A 478 -16.43 -0.03 8.54
C LYS A 478 -15.32 0.19 9.56
N VAL A 479 -14.07 -0.08 9.18
CA VAL A 479 -12.91 0.25 10.03
C VAL A 479 -12.72 1.76 10.00
N THR A 480 -12.66 2.39 11.16
CA THR A 480 -12.50 3.85 11.27
C THR A 480 -11.01 4.22 11.22
N PRO A 481 -10.65 5.49 10.98
CA PRO A 481 -9.27 5.96 11.14
C PRO A 481 -8.68 5.61 12.52
N ARG A 482 -9.53 5.61 13.56
CA ARG A 482 -9.13 5.17 14.91
C ARG A 482 -8.83 3.66 14.97
N GLY A 483 -9.59 2.83 14.26
CA GLY A 483 -9.32 1.40 14.13
C GLY A 483 -7.94 1.13 13.54
N PHE A 484 -7.60 1.79 12.44
CA PHE A 484 -6.26 1.70 11.83
C PHE A 484 -5.15 2.23 12.74
N ALA A 485 -5.40 3.33 13.47
CA ALA A 485 -4.46 3.82 14.46
C ALA A 485 -4.21 2.79 15.58
N LEU A 486 -5.26 2.11 16.07
CA LEU A 486 -5.12 1.06 17.07
C LEU A 486 -4.35 -0.15 16.53
N MET A 487 -4.66 -0.63 15.32
CA MET A 487 -3.90 -1.71 14.68
C MET A 487 -2.43 -1.34 14.51
N THR A 488 -2.15 -0.11 14.06
CA THR A 488 -0.78 0.41 13.92
C THR A 488 -0.06 0.47 15.26
N ARG A 489 -0.74 0.93 16.31
CA ARG A 489 -0.17 0.97 17.66
C ARG A 489 0.17 -0.43 18.16
N MET A 490 -0.73 -1.38 17.96
CA MET A 490 -0.54 -2.77 18.36
C MET A 490 0.65 -3.43 17.64
N VAL A 491 0.78 -3.26 16.32
CA VAL A 491 1.91 -3.82 15.58
C VAL A 491 3.22 -3.08 15.86
N LYS A 492 3.18 -1.77 16.15
CA LYS A 492 4.34 -1.01 16.62
C LYS A 492 4.82 -1.54 17.96
N ASP A 493 3.93 -1.65 18.95
CA ASP A 493 4.29 -2.17 20.28
C ASP A 493 4.84 -3.61 20.19
N LEU A 494 4.25 -4.43 19.31
CA LEU A 494 4.75 -5.77 19.01
C LEU A 494 6.14 -5.76 18.36
N ALA A 495 6.40 -4.82 17.44
CA ALA A 495 7.73 -4.66 16.85
C ALA A 495 8.77 -4.20 17.87
N GLU A 496 8.41 -3.28 18.77
CA GLU A 496 9.29 -2.87 19.88
C GLU A 496 9.62 -4.06 20.80
N GLU A 497 8.65 -4.94 21.05
CA GLU A 497 8.81 -6.14 21.87
C GLU A 497 9.70 -7.21 21.20
N LEU A 498 9.46 -7.49 19.91
CA LEU A 498 10.01 -8.69 19.26
C LEU A 498 11.21 -8.43 18.35
N CYS A 499 11.34 -7.23 17.79
CA CYS A 499 12.31 -6.96 16.73
C CYS A 499 12.94 -5.56 16.80
N ASP A 500 13.17 -5.05 18.01
CA ASP A 500 13.75 -3.72 18.25
C ASP A 500 13.09 -2.61 17.42
N GLY A 501 11.76 -2.64 17.36
CA GLY A 501 10.95 -1.63 16.67
C GLY A 501 11.01 -1.68 15.14
N ARG A 502 11.76 -2.62 14.53
CA ARG A 502 11.90 -2.76 13.07
C ARG A 502 10.56 -3.08 12.41
N LEU A 503 9.88 -2.03 11.96
CA LEU A 503 8.54 -2.06 11.41
C LEU A 503 8.46 -1.19 10.15
N VAL A 504 7.85 -1.72 9.09
CA VAL A 504 7.48 -0.93 7.92
C VAL A 504 6.02 -1.15 7.57
N LEU A 505 5.27 -0.07 7.35
CA LEU A 505 3.96 -0.10 6.71
C LEU A 505 4.14 0.32 5.25
N THR A 506 3.53 -0.39 4.31
CA THR A 506 3.57 -0.03 2.89
C THR A 506 2.16 0.05 2.33
N LEU A 507 1.86 1.12 1.59
CA LEU A 507 0.53 1.29 1.01
C LEU A 507 0.22 0.19 -0.01
N GLU A 508 -0.95 -0.44 0.12
CA GLU A 508 -1.54 -1.36 -0.87
C GLU A 508 -2.81 -0.74 -1.49
N GLY A 509 -4.01 -1.26 -1.16
CA GLY A 509 -5.32 -0.79 -1.63
C GLY A 509 -5.88 0.42 -0.88
N GLY A 510 -7.19 0.64 -1.01
CA GLY A 510 -7.90 1.84 -0.55
C GLY A 510 -8.05 2.90 -1.65
N TYR A 511 -9.30 3.24 -2.00
CA TYR A 511 -9.64 3.94 -3.25
C TYR A 511 -10.59 5.13 -3.07
N ALA A 512 -11.34 5.18 -1.96
CA ALA A 512 -12.08 6.35 -1.56
C ALA A 512 -11.09 7.35 -0.91
N LEU A 513 -10.84 8.48 -1.57
CA LEU A 513 -9.68 9.34 -1.26
C LEU A 513 -9.65 9.88 0.17
N GLU A 514 -10.80 10.32 0.70
CA GLU A 514 -10.90 10.87 2.06
C GLU A 514 -10.78 9.77 3.12
N PRO A 515 -11.56 8.65 3.08
CA PRO A 515 -11.35 7.51 3.98
C PRO A 515 -9.92 6.96 3.96
N LEU A 516 -9.33 6.81 2.76
CA LEU A 516 -7.94 6.39 2.56
C LEU A 516 -6.97 7.33 3.28
N ALA A 517 -7.08 8.64 3.03
CA ALA A 517 -6.14 9.61 3.53
C ALA A 517 -6.22 9.76 5.06
N ASP A 518 -7.43 9.71 5.62
CA ASP A 518 -7.64 9.78 7.07
C ASP A 518 -7.10 8.54 7.79
N ALA A 519 -7.36 7.34 7.25
CA ALA A 519 -6.85 6.09 7.80
C ALA A 519 -5.33 5.98 7.73
N ALA A 520 -4.74 6.36 6.58
CA ALA A 520 -3.29 6.39 6.41
C ALA A 520 -2.62 7.40 7.35
N ALA A 521 -3.17 8.62 7.45
CA ALA A 521 -2.63 9.64 8.35
C ALA A 521 -2.72 9.24 9.83
N ALA A 522 -3.85 8.63 10.23
CA ALA A 522 -4.01 8.10 11.58
C ALA A 522 -3.01 6.98 11.90
N SER A 523 -2.68 6.14 10.92
CA SER A 523 -1.64 5.10 11.04
C SER A 523 -0.24 5.72 11.16
N VAL A 524 0.12 6.64 10.27
CA VAL A 524 1.42 7.34 10.29
C VAL A 524 1.63 8.07 11.62
N ALA A 525 0.60 8.72 12.16
CA ALA A 525 0.68 9.39 13.45
C ALA A 525 1.06 8.44 14.60
N GLN A 526 0.68 7.16 14.53
CA GLN A 526 1.01 6.15 15.55
C GLN A 526 2.41 5.54 15.39
N LEU A 527 3.05 5.68 14.23
CA LEU A 527 4.44 5.25 14.03
C LEU A 527 5.45 6.15 14.74
N LEU A 528 5.08 7.42 14.91
CA LEU A 528 5.90 8.45 15.55
C LEU A 528 6.29 8.09 16.99
N PRO A 529 7.36 8.68 17.53
CA PRO A 529 7.76 8.46 18.91
C PRO A 529 6.74 9.07 19.90
N ALA A 530 6.66 8.46 21.09
CA ALA A 530 5.59 8.71 22.06
C ALA A 530 5.46 10.18 22.48
N GLU A 531 6.53 10.97 22.41
CA GLU A 531 6.52 12.40 22.75
C GLU A 531 5.65 13.24 21.81
N VAL A 532 5.44 12.79 20.57
CA VAL A 532 4.68 13.52 19.54
C VAL A 532 3.52 12.74 18.97
N THR A 533 3.35 11.46 19.37
CA THR A 533 2.17 10.66 19.01
C THR A 533 0.91 11.29 19.60
N PRO A 534 -0.11 11.63 18.79
CA PRO A 534 -1.39 12.09 19.30
C PRO A 534 -2.02 11.03 20.22
N PRO A 535 -2.55 11.42 21.39
CA PRO A 535 -3.21 10.46 22.27
C PRO A 535 -4.44 9.89 21.58
N LEU A 536 -4.58 8.57 21.62
CA LEU A 536 -5.80 7.92 21.18
C LEU A 536 -6.92 8.28 22.16
N GLN A 537 -7.83 9.18 21.76
CA GLN A 537 -9.00 9.49 22.57
C GLN A 537 -10.03 8.36 22.45
N PHE A 538 -10.18 7.56 23.51
CA PHE A 538 -11.17 6.48 23.60
C PHE A 538 -12.59 7.01 23.89
N ALA A 539 -12.96 8.18 23.38
CA ALA A 539 -14.22 8.87 23.72
C ALA A 539 -15.47 8.02 23.40
N GLN A 540 -15.36 7.09 22.46
CA GLN A 540 -16.28 5.98 22.25
C GLN A 540 -15.49 4.68 22.43
N SER A 541 -15.50 4.10 23.63
CA SER A 541 -14.84 2.82 23.82
C SER A 541 -15.40 1.72 22.92
N LEU A 542 -14.54 0.79 22.54
CA LEU A 542 -14.95 -0.48 21.92
C LEU A 542 -15.94 -1.28 22.81
N ASN A 543 -16.17 -0.85 24.07
CA ASN A 543 -17.08 -1.44 25.05
C ASN A 543 -18.52 -1.66 24.61
N ALA A 544 -19.03 -0.78 23.74
CA ALA A 544 -20.45 -0.79 23.43
C ALA A 544 -20.80 -1.82 22.34
N ILE A 545 -19.79 -2.38 21.65
CA ILE A 545 -20.01 -3.16 20.44
C ILE A 545 -19.64 -4.61 20.72
N LYS A 546 -20.65 -5.47 20.77
CA LYS A 546 -20.43 -6.91 20.68
C LYS A 546 -19.86 -7.19 19.28
N LEU A 547 -18.81 -8.01 19.20
CA LEU A 547 -18.37 -8.54 17.92
C LEU A 547 -19.58 -9.11 17.18
N ASN A 548 -19.65 -8.84 15.88
CA ASN A 548 -20.64 -9.49 15.07
C ASN A 548 -20.42 -11.01 15.05
N GLN A 549 -21.51 -11.75 14.87
CA GLN A 549 -21.51 -13.20 14.97
C GLN A 549 -20.63 -13.86 13.90
N GLY A 550 -20.57 -13.29 12.69
CA GLY A 550 -19.70 -13.80 11.62
C GLY A 550 -18.21 -13.72 11.96
N ALA A 551 -17.78 -12.63 12.61
CA ALA A 551 -16.41 -12.50 13.10
C ALA A 551 -16.09 -13.51 14.21
N VAL A 552 -17.02 -13.75 15.14
CA VAL A 552 -16.85 -14.77 16.18
C VAL A 552 -16.68 -16.16 15.56
N GLU A 553 -17.47 -16.48 14.54
CA GLU A 553 -17.37 -17.75 13.79
C GLU A 553 -16.04 -17.87 13.05
N SER A 554 -15.66 -16.84 12.27
CA SER A 554 -14.37 -16.79 11.57
C SER A 554 -13.19 -16.94 12.53
N LEU A 555 -13.14 -16.17 13.62
CA LEU A 555 -12.03 -16.23 14.57
C LEU A 555 -11.93 -17.56 15.30
N ARG A 556 -13.08 -18.20 15.62
CA ARG A 556 -13.08 -19.54 16.21
C ARG A 556 -12.54 -20.58 15.22
N GLN A 557 -13.00 -20.54 13.97
CA GLN A 557 -12.53 -21.46 12.93
C GLN A 557 -11.01 -21.35 12.75
N VAL A 558 -10.48 -20.12 12.66
CA VAL A 558 -9.04 -19.88 12.56
C VAL A 558 -8.31 -20.43 13.79
N ALA A 559 -8.82 -20.17 15.00
CA ALA A 559 -8.21 -20.70 16.23
C ALA A 559 -8.19 -22.24 16.26
N GLU A 560 -9.29 -22.89 15.85
CA GLU A 560 -9.39 -24.35 15.78
C GLU A 560 -8.36 -24.94 14.81
N ILE A 561 -8.25 -24.36 13.61
CA ILE A 561 -7.29 -24.81 12.58
C ILE A 561 -5.85 -24.61 13.07
N HIS A 562 -5.53 -23.42 13.57
CA HIS A 562 -4.17 -23.03 13.92
C HIS A 562 -3.70 -23.54 15.29
N SER A 563 -4.60 -24.04 16.14
CA SER A 563 -4.23 -24.72 17.40
C SER A 563 -3.34 -25.96 17.20
N LYS A 564 -3.28 -26.48 15.97
CA LYS A 564 -2.39 -27.58 15.57
C LYS A 564 -0.92 -27.15 15.43
N TYR A 565 -0.70 -25.86 15.16
CA TYR A 565 0.62 -25.31 14.82
C TYR A 565 1.12 -24.30 15.87
N TRP A 566 0.21 -23.67 16.60
CA TRP A 566 0.50 -22.60 17.55
C TRP A 566 -0.26 -22.82 18.86
N GLU A 567 0.40 -22.47 19.97
CA GLU A 567 -0.22 -22.45 21.29
C GLU A 567 -1.17 -21.25 21.39
N LEU A 568 -2.45 -21.48 21.12
CA LEU A 568 -3.51 -20.48 21.31
C LEU A 568 -4.22 -20.70 22.66
N PRO A 569 -4.71 -19.63 23.32
CA PRO A 569 -5.41 -19.79 24.59
C PRO A 569 -6.59 -20.75 24.47
N SER A 570 -6.59 -21.80 25.30
CA SER A 570 -7.59 -22.90 25.24
C SER A 570 -9.03 -22.42 25.38
N HIS A 571 -9.24 -21.28 26.04
CA HIS A 571 -10.55 -20.68 26.15
C HIS A 571 -11.11 -20.21 24.80
N LEU A 572 -10.29 -19.85 23.79
CA LEU A 572 -10.78 -19.46 22.45
C LEU A 572 -11.60 -20.57 21.79
N LEU A 573 -11.30 -21.82 22.12
CA LEU A 573 -11.94 -23.03 21.61
C LEU A 573 -13.17 -23.45 22.44
N SER A 574 -13.44 -22.77 23.55
CA SER A 574 -14.61 -23.05 24.38
C SER A 574 -15.89 -22.52 23.73
N SER A 575 -16.93 -23.35 23.71
CA SER A 575 -18.28 -22.95 23.25
C SER A 575 -18.89 -21.81 24.08
N SER A 576 -18.44 -21.62 25.32
CA SER A 576 -18.88 -20.55 26.21
C SER A 576 -18.06 -19.26 26.10
N PHE A 577 -16.93 -19.28 25.39
CA PHE A 577 -16.04 -18.12 25.30
C PHE A 577 -16.63 -17.01 24.43
N ARG A 578 -16.34 -15.79 24.85
CA ARG A 578 -16.71 -14.57 24.15
C ARG A 578 -15.43 -13.77 23.93
N PHE A 579 -15.18 -13.41 22.67
CA PHE A 579 -14.10 -12.51 22.29
C PHE A 579 -14.32 -11.16 22.99
N HIS A 580 -13.51 -10.92 24.02
CA HIS A 580 -13.52 -9.69 24.78
C HIS A 580 -12.18 -8.98 24.60
N LEU A 581 -12.20 -7.65 24.50
CA LEU A 581 -10.99 -6.83 24.44
C LEU A 581 -10.52 -6.48 25.86
N PRO A 582 -9.23 -6.26 26.14
CA PRO A 582 -8.73 -5.89 27.47
C PRO A 582 -9.36 -4.64 28.07
N ALA A 583 -9.39 -4.53 29.41
CA ALA A 583 -10.09 -3.46 30.12
C ALA A 583 -9.49 -2.07 29.89
N GLU A 584 -8.23 -1.99 29.48
CA GLU A 584 -7.52 -0.77 29.09
C GLU A 584 -7.96 -0.24 27.72
N TRP A 585 -8.48 -1.11 26.85
CA TRP A 585 -9.15 -0.72 25.59
C TRP A 585 -10.65 -0.55 25.79
N ARG A 586 -11.11 -0.89 27.00
CA ARG A 586 -12.43 -0.57 27.49
C ARG A 586 -12.44 0.84 28.09
N ALA A 587 -13.41 1.69 27.74
CA ALA A 587 -13.62 2.91 28.52
C ALA A 587 -13.89 2.52 29.97
N ARG A 588 -13.37 3.33 30.87
CA ARG A 588 -13.95 3.46 32.19
C ARG A 588 -15.20 4.33 32.01
N ASP A 589 -16.37 3.78 32.31
CA ASP A 589 -17.67 4.44 32.13
C ASP A 589 -17.71 5.87 32.70
N GLY A 590 -18.41 6.77 32.02
CA GLY A 590 -18.60 8.12 32.55
C GLY A 590 -19.39 9.17 31.78
N LEU A 591 -20.14 8.88 30.70
CA LEU A 591 -21.14 9.83 30.18
C LEU A 591 -22.47 9.12 29.96
N SER A 592 -23.27 9.09 31.02
CA SER A 592 -24.70 8.83 30.95
C SER A 592 -25.35 9.87 30.04
N THR A 593 -25.77 9.48 28.83
CA THR A 593 -26.54 10.34 27.91
C THR A 593 -28.03 10.40 28.26
N ARG A 594 -28.41 10.15 29.52
CA ARG A 594 -29.76 10.50 29.98
C ARG A 594 -29.74 11.94 30.49
N PRO A 595 -30.55 12.86 29.92
CA PRO A 595 -30.69 14.18 30.52
C PRO A 595 -31.27 14.00 31.92
N ARG A 596 -30.46 14.26 32.95
CA ARG A 596 -30.98 14.55 34.27
C ARG A 596 -31.82 15.82 34.12
N ARG A 597 -33.10 15.74 34.48
CA ARG A 597 -33.94 16.93 34.69
C ARG A 597 -33.27 17.78 35.77
N ASP A 598 -32.50 18.78 35.36
CA ASP A 598 -31.91 19.73 36.29
C ASP A 598 -32.99 20.66 36.86
N LYS A 599 -33.06 20.66 38.19
CA LYS A 599 -33.75 21.70 38.96
C LYS A 599 -32.90 22.97 38.91
N LYS A 600 -33.52 24.02 38.37
CA LYS A 600 -33.31 25.46 38.56
C LYS A 600 -31.91 26.04 38.27
N ALA A 601 -31.93 26.96 37.30
CA ALA A 601 -30.86 27.88 36.95
C ALA A 601 -30.39 28.77 38.13
N ARG A 602 -29.09 29.00 38.19
CA ARG A 602 -28.49 30.18 38.82
C ARG A 602 -27.65 30.91 37.79
N ASN A 603 -28.02 32.16 37.53
CA ASN A 603 -27.28 33.11 36.72
C ASN A 603 -25.93 33.41 37.39
N VAL A 604 -24.84 33.34 36.62
CA VAL A 604 -23.63 34.12 36.90
C VAL A 604 -23.10 34.68 35.58
N LEU A 605 -22.75 35.96 35.66
CA LEU A 605 -22.42 36.89 34.59
C LEU A 605 -21.14 36.54 33.82
N VAL A 606 -21.19 36.84 32.53
CA VAL A 606 -20.05 36.90 31.61
C VAL A 606 -19.22 38.15 31.93
N ALA A 607 -17.90 37.99 32.02
CA ALA A 607 -16.94 39.07 31.86
C ALA A 607 -15.99 38.70 30.73
N GLU A 608 -15.96 39.55 29.70
CA GLU A 608 -15.03 39.52 28.57
C GLU A 608 -13.63 40.00 28.98
N GLY A 609 -12.61 39.55 28.24
CA GLY A 609 -11.35 40.30 28.08
C GLY A 609 -10.06 39.50 28.30
N TYR A 610 -9.50 38.96 27.21
CA TYR A 610 -8.22 39.33 26.56
C TYR A 610 -7.67 38.19 25.70
#